data_AF-A0A8T1G5P8-F1
#
_entry.id   AF-A0A8T1G5P8-F1
#
_cell.length_a   1.000
_cell.length_b   1.000
_cell.length_c   1.000
_cell.angle_alpha   90.00
_cell.angle_beta   90.00
_cell.angle_gamma   90.00
#
_symmetry.space_group_name_H-M   'P 1'
#
loop_
_entity.id
_entity.type
_entity.pdbx_description
1 polymer ?
#
loop_
_entity_poly.entity_id
_entity_poly.type
_entity_poly.pdbx_seq_one_letter_code
_entity_poly.pdbx_strand_id
1 'polypeptide(L)'
;MLDIDFGTYPYVTSSNPSIGSVCTGGGISPNRLNGIIGIVKAYCTRVGEGPFPTELHDEVGEHLGTVGAEFGTTTGRARRCGWLDIPQMRYSNMVNGFTELNLTKLDVLTGLDKVKIGVAYWHKGKKLDGMPSNLQLLQDSVVEYEELEGWSEDISKCKTFEELPVAAQKYVLRVEELLGTHIKWIGVGPDRFDVITRPHPLEKAYISSN
;
A
#
# COMPACT_ATOMS: atom_id res chain seq x y z
N MET A 1 -5.04 -7.57 4.59
CA MET A 1 -5.93 -7.55 5.77
C MET A 1 -7.12 -8.50 5.68
N LEU A 2 -7.04 -9.58 4.89
CA LEU A 2 -8.09 -10.59 4.81
C LEU A 2 -7.68 -11.92 5.45
N ASP A 3 -6.55 -11.93 6.17
CA ASP A 3 -6.08 -13.13 6.87
C ASP A 3 -7.05 -13.51 7.99
N ILE A 4 -7.29 -14.82 8.17
CA ILE A 4 -8.26 -15.28 9.16
C ILE A 4 -7.87 -14.92 10.60
N ASP A 5 -6.57 -14.86 10.91
CA ASP A 5 -6.04 -14.54 12.23
C ASP A 5 -5.64 -13.07 12.35
N PHE A 6 -5.02 -12.53 11.29
CA PHE A 6 -4.44 -11.18 11.30
C PHE A 6 -5.26 -10.14 10.53
N GLY A 7 -6.40 -10.51 9.97
CA GLY A 7 -7.27 -9.60 9.24
C GLY A 7 -8.33 -8.92 10.10
N THR A 8 -9.24 -8.20 9.45
CA THR A 8 -10.38 -7.54 10.10
C THR A 8 -11.52 -8.52 10.34
N TYR A 9 -11.32 -9.55 11.17
CA TYR A 9 -12.33 -10.57 11.48
C TYR A 9 -13.64 -9.93 11.99
N PRO A 10 -14.83 -10.38 11.53
CA PRO A 10 -15.10 -11.54 10.66
C PRO A 10 -15.03 -11.26 9.15
N TYR A 11 -14.70 -10.04 8.74
CA TYR A 11 -14.62 -9.64 7.34
C TYR A 11 -13.28 -10.03 6.71
N VAL A 12 -13.02 -11.33 6.67
CA VAL A 12 -11.77 -11.97 6.25
C VAL A 12 -12.06 -13.15 5.31
N THR A 13 -11.02 -13.70 4.68
CA THR A 13 -11.13 -15.02 4.03
C THR A 13 -10.97 -16.12 5.07
N SER A 14 -11.39 -17.35 4.73
CA SER A 14 -11.30 -18.52 5.60
C SER A 14 -9.90 -19.18 5.58
N SER A 15 -8.85 -18.43 5.28
CA SER A 15 -7.47 -18.91 5.15
C SER A 15 -6.46 -17.81 5.50
N ASN A 16 -5.17 -18.16 5.56
CA ASN A 16 -4.09 -17.22 5.82
C ASN A 16 -3.36 -16.86 4.51
N PRO A 17 -3.56 -15.66 3.95
CA PRO A 17 -2.75 -15.11 2.86
C PRO A 17 -1.45 -14.45 3.37
N SER A 18 -1.04 -14.69 4.62
CA SER A 18 0.23 -14.22 5.19
C SER A 18 1.39 -15.18 4.92
N ILE A 19 2.63 -14.73 5.15
CA ILE A 19 3.85 -15.49 4.88
C ILE A 19 3.88 -16.87 5.56
N GLY A 20 3.26 -17.01 6.73
CA GLY A 20 3.21 -18.28 7.48
C GLY A 20 2.64 -19.43 6.65
N SER A 21 1.68 -19.16 5.76
CA SER A 21 1.10 -20.17 4.89
C SER A 21 2.00 -20.65 3.76
N VAL A 22 3.06 -19.92 3.41
CA VAL A 22 4.10 -20.44 2.52
C VAL A 22 4.81 -21.62 3.18
N CYS A 23 5.08 -21.52 4.48
CA CYS A 23 5.71 -22.60 5.23
C CYS A 23 4.76 -23.77 5.45
N THR A 24 3.59 -23.52 6.02
CA THR A 24 2.65 -24.60 6.38
C THR A 24 1.96 -25.20 5.17
N GLY A 25 1.60 -24.41 4.15
CA GLY A 25 0.92 -24.86 2.94
C GLY A 25 1.87 -25.36 1.85
N GLY A 26 3.08 -24.80 1.77
CA GLY A 26 4.09 -25.19 0.78
C GLY A 26 5.10 -26.24 1.26
N GLY A 27 5.11 -26.58 2.56
CA GLY A 27 6.12 -27.46 3.15
C GLY A 27 7.53 -26.85 3.12
N ILE A 28 7.64 -25.52 3.07
CA ILE A 28 8.91 -24.81 2.96
C ILE A 28 9.40 -24.46 4.37
N SER A 29 10.62 -24.90 4.69
CA SER A 29 11.26 -24.54 5.96
C SER A 29 11.41 -23.00 6.06
N PRO A 30 11.04 -22.37 7.19
CA PRO A 30 11.14 -20.90 7.34
C PRO A 30 12.54 -20.34 7.07
N ASN A 31 13.59 -21.07 7.42
CA ASN A 31 14.99 -20.66 7.18
C ASN A 31 15.42 -20.66 5.70
N ARG A 32 14.55 -21.11 4.78
CA ARG A 32 14.77 -21.05 3.33
C ARG A 32 14.19 -19.79 2.69
N LEU A 33 13.48 -18.95 3.45
CA LEU A 33 12.94 -17.70 2.95
C LEU A 33 14.07 -16.65 2.89
N ASN A 34 14.49 -16.30 1.67
CA ASN A 34 15.60 -15.36 1.44
C ASN A 34 15.14 -13.90 1.26
N GLY A 35 13.87 -13.68 0.95
CA GLY A 35 13.29 -12.36 0.73
C GLY A 35 11.77 -12.44 0.66
N ILE A 36 11.10 -11.40 1.13
CA ILE A 36 9.65 -11.34 1.20
C ILE A 36 9.23 -10.01 0.59
N ILE A 37 8.62 -10.07 -0.59
CA ILE A 37 8.22 -8.88 -1.35
C ILE A 37 6.78 -8.54 -1.01
N GLY A 38 6.57 -7.36 -0.41
CA GLY A 38 5.23 -6.83 -0.16
C GLY A 38 4.69 -6.11 -1.40
N ILE A 39 3.56 -6.58 -1.95
CA ILE A 39 2.87 -5.86 -3.02
C ILE A 39 1.88 -4.88 -2.40
N VAL A 40 2.07 -3.60 -2.69
CA VAL A 40 1.30 -2.51 -2.12
C VAL A 40 0.75 -1.67 -3.26
N LYS A 41 -0.51 -1.25 -3.22
CA LYS A 41 -1.01 -0.22 -4.13
C LYS A 41 -0.71 1.16 -3.55
N ALA A 42 -0.54 2.17 -4.40
CA ALA A 42 -0.36 3.55 -3.97
C ALA A 42 -1.57 4.14 -3.21
N TYR A 43 -2.70 3.44 -3.15
CA TYR A 43 -3.92 3.77 -2.42
C TYR A 43 -4.58 2.47 -1.94
N CYS A 44 -5.55 2.54 -1.04
CA CYS A 44 -6.23 1.35 -0.52
C CYS A 44 -7.53 1.06 -1.29
N THR A 45 -7.86 -0.23 -1.37
CA THR A 45 -9.14 -0.70 -1.92
C THR A 45 -9.69 -1.85 -1.11
N ARG A 46 -11.02 -1.96 -1.02
CA ARG A 46 -11.71 -3.08 -0.38
C ARG A 46 -12.88 -3.56 -1.22
N VAL A 47 -13.05 -4.87 -1.34
CA VAL A 47 -14.27 -5.51 -1.87
C VAL A 47 -15.09 -5.98 -0.68
N GLY A 48 -16.40 -5.71 -0.72
CA GLY A 48 -17.32 -6.14 0.34
C GLY A 48 -17.26 -5.28 1.59
N GLU A 49 -17.79 -5.84 2.68
CA GLU A 49 -17.96 -5.16 3.95
C GLU A 49 -16.70 -5.18 4.82
N GLY A 50 -16.78 -4.48 5.95
CA GLY A 50 -15.75 -4.37 6.98
C GLY A 50 -15.13 -2.98 7.05
N PRO A 51 -14.48 -2.65 8.17
CA PRO A 51 -13.93 -1.32 8.38
C PRO A 51 -12.88 -0.98 7.33
N PHE A 52 -12.89 0.29 6.95
CA PHE A 52 -11.94 0.87 6.02
C PHE A 52 -11.73 2.34 6.43
N PRO A 53 -10.84 2.61 7.41
CA PRO A 53 -10.71 3.94 8.00
C PRO A 53 -10.37 5.04 7.00
N THR A 54 -9.62 4.71 5.94
CA THR A 54 -9.23 5.66 4.90
C THR A 54 -10.16 5.72 3.70
N GLU A 55 -11.34 5.09 3.76
CA GLU A 55 -12.31 5.09 2.68
C GLU A 55 -12.76 6.50 2.29
N LEU A 56 -12.92 6.71 0.99
CA LEU A 56 -13.37 7.96 0.40
C LEU A 56 -14.76 7.80 -0.22
N HIS A 57 -15.58 8.82 -0.02
CA HIS A 57 -16.94 8.93 -0.56
C HIS A 57 -17.13 10.21 -1.38
N ASP A 58 -16.02 10.81 -1.82
CA ASP A 58 -15.96 12.04 -2.59
C ASP A 58 -15.43 11.78 -4.01
N GLU A 59 -15.24 12.86 -4.78
CA GLU A 59 -14.75 12.83 -6.16
C GLU A 59 -13.37 12.18 -6.28
N VAL A 60 -12.53 12.25 -5.24
CA VAL A 60 -11.24 11.57 -5.23
C VAL A 60 -11.43 10.06 -5.15
N GLY A 61 -12.35 9.59 -4.29
CA GLY A 61 -12.72 8.18 -4.25
C GLY A 61 -13.22 7.66 -5.61
N GLU A 62 -14.01 8.45 -6.32
CA GLU A 62 -14.49 8.15 -7.68
C GLU A 62 -13.34 8.13 -8.71
N HIS A 63 -12.42 9.09 -8.64
CA HIS A 63 -11.22 9.13 -9.48
C HIS A 63 -10.38 7.86 -9.31
N LEU A 64 -10.06 7.49 -8.06
CA LEU A 64 -9.29 6.27 -7.75
C LEU A 64 -10.00 5.01 -8.27
N GLY A 65 -11.34 4.95 -8.13
CA GLY A 65 -12.14 3.84 -8.63
C GLY A 65 -12.10 3.72 -10.15
N THR A 66 -12.26 4.85 -10.85
CA THR A 66 -12.38 4.91 -12.31
C THR A 66 -11.02 4.74 -12.99
N VAL A 67 -10.04 5.59 -12.67
CA VAL A 67 -8.70 5.55 -13.26
C VAL A 67 -7.98 4.26 -12.86
N GLY A 68 -8.20 3.79 -11.63
CA GLY A 68 -7.66 2.52 -11.17
C GLY A 68 -8.32 1.27 -11.75
N ALA A 69 -9.39 1.41 -12.54
CA ALA A 69 -10.21 0.31 -13.02
C ALA A 69 -10.60 -0.67 -11.88
N GLU A 70 -11.01 -0.13 -10.73
CA GLU A 70 -11.27 -0.89 -9.50
C GLU A 70 -12.69 -1.47 -9.49
N PHE A 71 -13.01 -2.23 -10.53
CA PHE A 71 -14.29 -2.94 -10.71
C PHE A 71 -14.04 -4.45 -10.76
N GLY A 72 -14.97 -5.24 -10.21
CA GLY A 72 -14.93 -6.69 -10.31
C GLY A 72 -15.01 -7.15 -11.77
N THR A 73 -14.06 -7.98 -12.21
CA THR A 73 -13.97 -8.43 -13.62
C THR A 73 -15.18 -9.25 -14.09
N THR A 74 -15.83 -9.99 -13.17
CA THR A 74 -17.02 -10.80 -13.49
C THR A 74 -18.32 -10.09 -13.12
N THR A 75 -18.37 -9.46 -11.95
CA THR A 75 -19.62 -8.90 -11.40
C THR A 75 -19.82 -7.42 -11.71
N GLY A 76 -18.80 -6.72 -12.18
CA GLY A 76 -18.81 -5.26 -12.35
C GLY A 76 -18.89 -4.48 -11.03
N ARG A 77 -18.90 -5.15 -9.86
CA ARG A 77 -19.06 -4.47 -8.57
C ARG A 77 -17.87 -3.55 -8.31
N ALA A 78 -18.16 -2.26 -8.09
CA ALA A 78 -17.15 -1.28 -7.70
C ALA A 78 -16.50 -1.67 -6.36
N ARG A 79 -15.18 -1.49 -6.29
CA ARG A 79 -14.43 -1.57 -5.04
C ARG A 79 -14.54 -0.25 -4.30
N ARG A 80 -14.58 -0.33 -2.98
CA ARG A 80 -14.40 0.82 -2.10
C ARG A 80 -12.96 1.28 -2.25
N CYS A 81 -12.73 2.58 -2.42
CA CYS A 81 -11.41 3.17 -2.60
C CYS A 81 -11.13 4.15 -1.47
N GLY A 82 -9.85 4.30 -1.14
CA GLY A 82 -9.42 5.16 -0.04
C GLY A 82 -7.93 5.45 -0.12
N TRP A 83 -7.47 6.42 0.67
CA TRP A 83 -6.06 6.77 0.74
C TRP A 83 -5.19 5.62 1.27
N LEU A 84 -3.88 5.70 1.04
CA LEU A 84 -2.93 4.74 1.61
C LEU A 84 -2.97 4.77 3.14
N ASP A 85 -2.88 3.61 3.77
CA ASP A 85 -3.07 3.44 5.22
C ASP A 85 -1.81 2.88 5.88
N ILE A 86 -1.03 3.74 6.51
CA ILE A 86 0.27 3.38 7.10
C ILE A 86 0.12 2.51 8.35
N PRO A 87 -0.78 2.78 9.32
CA PRO A 87 -0.99 1.86 10.44
C PRO A 87 -1.32 0.44 10.00
N GLN A 88 -2.22 0.29 9.01
CA GLN A 88 -2.55 -1.00 8.44
C GLN A 88 -1.34 -1.67 7.77
N MET A 89 -0.58 -0.91 6.99
CA MET A 89 0.61 -1.42 6.31
C MET A 89 1.75 -1.80 7.25
N ARG A 90 2.01 -1.02 8.31
CA ARG A 90 2.99 -1.36 9.34
C ARG A 90 2.62 -2.66 10.05
N TYR A 91 1.34 -2.85 10.34
CA TYR A 91 0.85 -4.11 10.88
C TYR A 91 1.05 -5.28 9.89
N SER A 92 0.75 -5.08 8.60
CA SER A 92 1.04 -6.10 7.58
C SER A 92 2.52 -6.41 7.48
N ASN A 93 3.39 -5.40 7.60
CA ASN A 93 4.84 -5.59 7.57
C ASN A 93 5.33 -6.36 8.81
N MET A 94 4.82 -6.03 9.99
CA MET A 94 5.12 -6.76 11.23
C MET A 94 4.76 -8.25 11.13
N VAL A 95 3.60 -8.57 10.55
CA VAL A 95 3.15 -9.97 10.38
C VAL A 95 3.98 -10.73 9.34
N ASN A 96 4.37 -10.06 8.25
CA ASN A 96 4.97 -10.74 7.09
C ASN A 96 6.49 -10.59 6.98
N GLY A 97 7.10 -9.61 7.65
CA GLY A 97 8.53 -9.32 7.56
C GLY A 97 8.98 -8.94 6.15
N PHE A 98 8.33 -7.97 5.51
CA PHE A 98 8.69 -7.58 4.14
C PHE A 98 10.13 -7.06 4.10
N THR A 99 10.94 -7.63 3.22
CA THR A 99 12.32 -7.19 2.98
C THR A 99 12.36 -6.03 1.99
N GLU A 100 11.47 -6.05 1.00
CA GLU A 100 11.34 -5.04 -0.06
C GLU A 100 9.86 -4.88 -0.43
N LEU A 101 9.49 -3.71 -0.96
CA LEU A 101 8.15 -3.41 -1.41
C LEU A 101 8.11 -3.18 -2.92
N ASN A 102 6.99 -3.58 -3.52
CA ASN A 102 6.57 -3.17 -4.86
C ASN A 102 5.34 -2.27 -4.72
N LEU A 103 5.53 -0.97 -4.95
CA LEU A 103 4.46 0.03 -4.94
C LEU A 103 3.83 0.11 -6.33
N THR A 104 2.64 -0.42 -6.47
CA THR A 104 1.89 -0.51 -7.73
C THR A 104 0.89 0.63 -7.88
N LYS A 105 0.47 0.90 -9.12
CA LYS A 105 -0.59 1.86 -9.46
C LYS A 105 -0.31 3.29 -8.98
N LEU A 106 0.94 3.74 -9.04
CA LEU A 106 1.28 5.14 -8.73
C LEU A 106 0.61 6.08 -9.74
N ASP A 107 0.49 5.64 -11.00
CA ASP A 107 -0.13 6.37 -12.11
C ASP A 107 -1.58 6.77 -11.84
N VAL A 108 -2.32 6.00 -11.04
CA VAL A 108 -3.70 6.29 -10.68
C VAL A 108 -3.85 7.58 -9.86
N LEU A 109 -2.78 8.01 -9.16
CA LEU A 109 -2.79 9.26 -8.40
C LEU A 109 -2.57 10.50 -9.28
N THR A 110 -2.21 10.31 -10.56
CA THR A 110 -2.00 11.39 -11.52
C THR A 110 -3.32 12.14 -11.79
N GLY A 111 -3.24 13.46 -11.85
CA GLY A 111 -4.39 14.35 -12.05
C GLY A 111 -5.04 14.86 -10.76
N LEU A 112 -4.60 14.36 -9.59
CA LEU A 112 -5.04 14.88 -8.29
C LEU A 112 -4.18 16.09 -7.89
N ASP A 113 -4.81 17.17 -7.41
CA ASP A 113 -4.08 18.36 -6.94
C ASP A 113 -3.30 18.07 -5.65
N LYS A 114 -3.88 17.26 -4.77
CA LYS A 114 -3.30 16.82 -3.49
C LYS A 114 -3.46 15.31 -3.33
N VAL A 115 -2.47 14.69 -2.71
CA VAL A 115 -2.49 13.28 -2.33
C VAL A 115 -2.36 13.19 -0.82
N LYS A 116 -3.13 12.31 -0.18
CA LYS A 116 -3.07 12.09 1.27
C LYS A 116 -2.61 10.69 1.64
N ILE A 117 -1.90 10.60 2.75
CA ILE A 117 -1.48 9.34 3.38
C ILE A 117 -2.06 9.30 4.79
N GLY A 118 -2.82 8.26 5.13
CA GLY A 118 -3.27 8.02 6.50
C GLY A 118 -2.11 7.57 7.36
N VAL A 119 -1.61 8.43 8.26
CA VAL A 119 -0.38 8.20 9.02
C VAL A 119 -0.61 7.69 10.44
N ALA A 120 -1.79 7.91 11.01
CA ALA A 120 -2.15 7.42 12.33
C ALA A 120 -3.67 7.31 12.53
N TYR A 121 -4.05 6.54 13.55
CA TYR A 121 -5.43 6.47 14.02
C TYR A 121 -5.57 7.16 15.37
N TRP A 122 -6.72 7.79 15.57
CA TRP A 122 -7.13 8.43 16.81
C TRP A 122 -8.47 7.89 17.24
N HIS A 123 -8.63 7.59 18.53
CA HIS A 123 -9.93 7.25 19.09
C HIS A 123 -10.15 8.02 20.39
N LYS A 124 -11.26 8.77 20.47
CA LYS A 124 -11.64 9.60 21.64
C LYS A 124 -10.48 10.49 22.14
N GLY A 125 -9.80 11.15 21.20
CA GLY A 125 -8.69 12.07 21.49
C GLY A 125 -7.35 11.42 21.85
N LYS A 126 -7.24 10.08 21.78
CA LYS A 126 -5.99 9.35 22.01
C LYS A 126 -5.47 8.74 20.71
N LYS A 127 -4.19 8.97 20.41
CA LYS A 127 -3.49 8.32 19.30
C LYS A 127 -3.35 6.83 19.62
N LEU A 128 -3.65 5.98 18.64
CA LEU A 128 -3.43 4.53 18.75
C LEU A 128 -2.00 4.20 18.31
N ASP A 129 -1.41 3.18 18.93
CA ASP A 129 -0.05 2.73 18.61
C ASP A 129 0.06 2.05 17.23
N GLY A 130 -1.05 1.62 16.67
CA GLY A 130 -1.11 0.96 15.37
C GLY A 130 -2.52 0.43 15.06
N MET A 131 -2.58 -0.59 14.22
CA MET A 131 -3.83 -1.28 13.86
C MET A 131 -4.45 -1.96 15.09
N PRO A 132 -5.63 -1.55 15.57
CA PRO A 132 -6.28 -2.22 16.69
C PRO A 132 -6.85 -3.58 16.27
N SER A 133 -6.84 -4.55 17.20
CA SER A 133 -7.52 -5.84 17.03
C SER A 133 -9.04 -5.76 17.23
N ASN A 134 -9.51 -4.71 17.91
CA ASN A 134 -10.94 -4.47 18.11
C ASN A 134 -11.54 -3.77 16.87
N LEU A 135 -12.52 -4.42 16.25
CA LEU A 135 -13.15 -3.97 15.02
C LEU A 135 -13.95 -2.68 15.17
N GLN A 136 -14.67 -2.54 16.29
CA GLN A 136 -15.44 -1.33 16.59
C GLN A 136 -14.48 -0.14 16.81
N LEU A 137 -13.38 -0.39 17.52
CA LEU A 137 -12.33 0.62 17.72
C LEU A 137 -11.73 1.08 16.37
N LEU A 138 -11.46 0.15 15.46
CA LEU A 138 -10.98 0.46 14.11
C LEU A 138 -12.01 1.29 13.32
N GLN A 139 -13.28 0.90 13.38
CA GLN A 139 -14.36 1.57 12.67
C GLN A 139 -14.60 3.00 13.18
N ASP A 140 -14.50 3.20 14.49
CA ASP A 140 -14.68 4.50 15.14
C ASP A 140 -13.38 5.33 15.20
N SER A 141 -12.32 4.88 14.52
CA SER A 141 -11.05 5.60 14.48
C SER A 141 -11.11 6.76 13.48
N VAL A 142 -10.63 7.92 13.90
CA VAL A 142 -10.37 9.06 13.03
C VAL A 142 -8.96 8.94 12.49
N VAL A 143 -8.81 9.08 11.18
CA VAL A 143 -7.49 9.02 10.53
C VAL A 143 -6.83 10.40 10.57
N GLU A 144 -5.58 10.43 11.01
CA GLU A 144 -4.66 11.56 10.82
C GLU A 144 -4.03 11.42 9.43
N TYR A 145 -4.15 12.45 8.60
CA TYR A 145 -3.59 12.47 7.26
C TYR A 145 -2.40 13.40 7.15
N GLU A 146 -1.38 12.95 6.44
CA GLU A 146 -0.37 13.82 5.86
C GLU A 146 -0.75 14.15 4.41
N GLU A 147 -0.70 15.43 4.05
CA GLU A 147 -1.04 15.92 2.71
C GLU A 147 0.24 16.28 1.94
N LEU A 148 0.30 15.85 0.69
CA LEU A 148 1.40 16.09 -0.24
C LEU A 148 0.84 16.72 -1.52
N GLU A 149 1.67 17.47 -2.22
CA GLU A 149 1.35 17.92 -3.59
C GLU A 149 1.13 16.71 -4.50
N GLY A 150 0.10 16.79 -5.35
CA GLY A 150 -0.08 15.84 -6.44
C GLY A 150 0.70 16.24 -7.69
N TRP A 151 0.39 15.58 -8.81
CA TRP A 151 1.03 15.78 -10.10
C TRP A 151 0.05 15.53 -11.23
N SER A 152 0.30 16.13 -12.40
CA SER A 152 -0.56 16.04 -13.58
C SER A 152 0.15 15.42 -14.80
N GLU A 153 1.46 15.31 -14.73
CA GLU A 153 2.30 14.76 -15.78
C GLU A 153 2.07 13.25 -15.93
N ASP A 154 2.00 12.78 -17.18
CA ASP A 154 1.90 11.35 -17.48
C ASP A 154 3.21 10.64 -17.11
N ILE A 155 3.13 9.75 -16.12
CA ILE A 155 4.27 8.96 -15.63
C ILE A 155 4.40 7.59 -16.30
N SER A 156 3.47 7.20 -17.19
CA SER A 156 3.43 5.86 -17.79
C SER A 156 4.64 5.50 -18.64
N LYS A 157 5.42 6.50 -19.05
CA LYS A 157 6.65 6.33 -19.82
C LYS A 157 7.92 6.44 -19.00
N CYS A 158 7.84 6.83 -17.72
CA CYS A 158 9.00 6.91 -16.85
C CYS A 158 9.62 5.50 -16.66
N LYS A 159 10.92 5.38 -16.89
CA LYS A 159 11.72 4.16 -16.73
C LYS A 159 12.72 4.27 -15.59
N THR A 160 13.04 5.48 -15.14
CA THR A 160 13.91 5.74 -13.99
C THR A 160 13.17 6.53 -12.91
N PHE A 161 13.68 6.50 -11.68
CA PHE A 161 13.04 7.22 -10.56
C PHE A 161 13.14 8.74 -10.75
N GLU A 162 14.24 9.19 -11.32
CA GLU A 162 14.55 10.59 -11.57
C GLU A 162 13.68 11.20 -12.68
N GLU A 163 13.11 10.37 -13.56
CA GLU A 163 12.14 10.79 -14.58
C GLU A 163 10.74 11.08 -14.01
N LEU A 164 10.42 10.63 -12.79
CA LEU A 164 9.14 10.93 -12.16
C LEU A 164 9.04 12.43 -11.81
N PRO A 165 7.83 13.03 -11.83
CA PRO A 165 7.60 14.34 -11.26
C PRO A 165 8.07 14.40 -9.80
N VAL A 166 8.62 15.55 -9.38
CA VAL A 166 9.17 15.72 -8.03
C VAL A 166 8.13 15.40 -6.94
N ALA A 167 6.86 15.73 -7.17
CA ALA A 167 5.77 15.39 -6.27
C ALA A 167 5.56 13.86 -6.14
N ALA A 168 5.57 13.13 -7.25
CA ALA A 168 5.49 11.66 -7.26
C ALA A 168 6.69 11.03 -6.55
N GLN A 169 7.90 11.55 -6.78
CA GLN A 169 9.11 11.10 -6.06
C GLN A 169 8.95 11.29 -4.54
N LYS A 170 8.49 12.46 -4.11
CA LYS A 170 8.23 12.77 -2.70
C LYS A 170 7.20 11.82 -2.08
N TYR A 171 6.13 11.50 -2.80
CA TYR A 171 5.15 10.51 -2.36
C TYR A 171 5.79 9.16 -2.08
N VAL A 172 6.54 8.61 -3.05
CA VAL A 172 7.21 7.31 -2.90
C VAL A 172 8.19 7.31 -1.72
N LEU A 173 9.04 8.34 -1.64
CA LEU A 173 10.03 8.44 -0.56
C LEU A 173 9.38 8.58 0.81
N ARG A 174 8.26 9.32 0.89
CA ARG A 174 7.52 9.49 2.15
C ARG A 174 6.88 8.19 2.60
N VAL A 175 6.29 7.42 1.69
CA VAL A 175 5.75 6.08 2.00
C VAL A 175 6.87 5.14 2.44
N GLU A 176 8.01 5.15 1.76
CA GLU A 176 9.20 4.36 2.14
C GLU A 176 9.70 4.72 3.56
N GLU A 177 9.81 6.01 3.87
CA GLU A 177 10.21 6.50 5.20
C GLU A 177 9.22 6.06 6.29
N LEU A 178 7.91 6.22 6.04
CA LEU A 178 6.86 5.88 7.00
C LEU A 178 6.80 4.37 7.29
N LEU A 179 7.15 3.53 6.31
CA LEU A 179 7.13 2.07 6.46
C LEU A 179 8.46 1.51 6.96
N GLY A 180 9.57 2.23 6.75
CA GLY A 180 10.91 1.74 7.06
C GLY A 180 11.33 0.54 6.20
N THR A 181 10.73 0.36 5.03
CA THR A 181 11.02 -0.74 4.11
C THR A 181 11.19 -0.21 2.70
N HIS A 182 12.28 -0.63 2.05
CA HIS A 182 12.66 -0.12 0.74
C HIS A 182 11.62 -0.46 -0.34
N ILE A 183 11.16 0.57 -1.07
CA ILE A 183 10.32 0.44 -2.26
C ILE A 183 11.23 0.25 -3.47
N LYS A 184 11.45 -1.01 -3.83
CA LYS A 184 12.33 -1.39 -4.93
C LYS A 184 11.66 -1.25 -6.29
N TRP A 185 10.38 -1.58 -6.37
CA TRP A 185 9.62 -1.50 -7.62
C TRP A 185 8.51 -0.48 -7.50
N ILE A 186 8.31 0.30 -8.56
CA ILE A 186 7.26 1.32 -8.66
C ILE A 186 6.50 1.10 -9.97
N GLY A 187 5.25 0.68 -9.88
CA GLY A 187 4.36 0.54 -11.03
C GLY A 187 3.82 1.90 -11.46
N VAL A 188 4.08 2.25 -12.71
CA VAL A 188 3.69 3.53 -13.34
C VAL A 188 2.68 3.33 -14.48
N GLY A 189 2.17 2.12 -14.66
CA GLY A 189 1.16 1.81 -15.67
C GLY A 189 0.65 0.38 -15.56
N PRO A 190 -0.33 0.00 -16.41
CA PRO A 190 -0.95 -1.31 -16.38
C PRO A 190 -0.14 -2.40 -17.11
N ASP A 191 0.82 -2.05 -17.96
CA ASP A 191 1.63 -3.03 -18.69
C ASP A 191 2.65 -3.70 -17.76
N ARG A 192 3.03 -4.95 -18.09
CA ARG A 192 4.06 -5.72 -17.36
C ARG A 192 5.39 -4.96 -17.25
N PHE A 193 5.75 -4.15 -18.24
CA PHE A 193 7.02 -3.41 -18.30
C PHE A 193 6.91 -1.94 -17.85
N ASP A 194 5.73 -1.52 -17.37
CA ASP A 194 5.54 -0.18 -16.80
C ASP A 194 5.88 -0.18 -15.31
N VAL A 195 7.13 -0.53 -15.04
CA VAL A 195 7.71 -0.60 -13.69
C VAL A 195 9.10 0.01 -13.67
N ILE A 196 9.33 0.91 -12.71
CA ILE A 196 10.65 1.44 -12.38
C ILE A 196 11.28 0.52 -11.33
N THR A 197 12.57 0.22 -11.49
CA THR A 197 13.35 -0.53 -10.51
C THR A 197 14.41 0.38 -9.86
N ARG A 198 14.42 0.44 -8.53
CA ARG A 198 15.40 1.17 -7.73
C ARG A 198 16.41 0.17 -7.12
N PRO A 199 17.73 0.42 -7.21
CA PRO A 199 18.70 -0.39 -6.47
C PRO A 199 18.59 -0.10 -4.98
N HIS A 200 18.92 -1.10 -4.14
CA HIS A 200 18.84 -0.92 -2.70
C HIS A 200 19.84 0.17 -2.24
N PRO A 201 19.49 1.07 -1.29
CA PRO A 201 20.41 2.12 -0.84
C PRO A 201 21.78 1.60 -0.38
N LEU A 202 21.80 0.43 0.26
CA LEU A 202 23.05 -0.24 0.66
C LEU A 202 23.86 -0.76 -0.55
N GLU A 203 23.23 -1.21 -1.63
CA GLU A 203 23.94 -1.63 -2.84
C GLU A 203 24.61 -0.45 -3.55
N LYS A 204 23.94 0.72 -3.58
CA LYS A 204 24.55 1.96 -4.10
C LYS A 204 25.81 2.33 -3.33
N ALA A 205 25.81 2.22 -1.99
CA ALA A 205 26.97 2.53 -1.16
C ALA A 205 28.18 1.65 -1.53
N TYR A 206 27.98 0.33 -1.70
CA TYR A 206 29.05 -0.61 -2.08
C TYR A 206 29.59 -0.38 -3.51
N ILE A 207 28.73 -0.02 -4.47
CA ILE A 207 29.14 0.23 -5.85
C ILE A 207 29.86 1.59 -5.98
N SER A 208 29.44 2.61 -5.22
CA SER A 208 30.08 3.94 -5.22
C SER A 208 31.45 3.99 -4.51
N SER A 209 31.80 2.94 -3.77
CA SER A 209 33.08 2.80 -3.06
C SER A 209 34.13 1.96 -3.78
N ASN A 210 33.83 1.49 -5.00
CA ASN A 210 34.76 0.78 -5.90
C ASN A 210 34.95 1.57 -7.20
#